data_AF-A0A1Y6G8C8-F1
#
_entry.id   AF-A0A1Y6G8C8-F1
#
_cell.length_a   1.000
_cell.length_b   1.000
_cell.length_c   1.000
_cell.angle_alpha   90.00
_cell.angle_beta   90.00
_cell.angle_gamma   90.00
#
_symmetry.space_group_name_H-M   'P 1'
#
loop_
_entity.id
_entity.type
_entity.pdbx_description
1 polymer ?
#
loop_
_entity_poly.entity_id
_entity_poly.type
_entity_poly.pdbx_seq_one_letter_code
_entity_poly.pdbx_strand_id
1 'polypeptide(L)'
;MINMTNEELHKLEDKIKVLEQKKKALEYKISNEDRRARTRRLIQKGALLEKYLENENVSLKDTEDLLKILAEFKNKNKEYIDRQIQNMQEDREAH
;
A
#
# COMPACT_ATOMS: atom_id res chain seq x y z
N MET A 1 15.89 -12.43 -46.90
CA MET A 1 16.00 -11.15 -46.18
C MET A 1 14.62 -10.50 -46.20
N ILE A 2 14.05 -10.14 -45.05
CA ILE A 2 12.81 -9.37 -45.02
C ILE A 2 13.21 -7.93 -45.40
N ASN A 3 12.89 -7.52 -46.62
CA ASN A 3 13.14 -6.15 -47.09
C ASN A 3 11.88 -5.34 -46.76
N MET A 4 11.83 -4.84 -45.53
CA MET A 4 10.73 -4.01 -45.05
C MET A 4 10.83 -2.63 -45.72
N THR A 5 9.74 -2.13 -46.27
CA THR A 5 9.72 -0.84 -46.96
C THR A 5 9.91 0.31 -45.98
N ASN A 6 10.50 1.42 -46.42
CA ASN A 6 10.69 2.61 -45.57
C ASN A 6 9.37 3.13 -44.95
N GLU A 7 8.25 2.92 -45.63
CA GLU A 7 6.92 3.31 -45.13
C GLU A 7 6.42 2.38 -44.00
N GLU A 8 6.72 1.08 -44.06
CA GLU A 8 6.44 0.12 -42.99
C GLU A 8 7.31 0.38 -41.76
N LEU A 9 8.58 0.77 -41.98
CA LEU A 9 9.50 1.22 -40.93
C LEU A 9 8.94 2.44 -40.19
N HIS A 10 8.51 3.48 -40.92
CA HIS A 10 7.94 4.67 -40.32
C HIS A 10 6.65 4.38 -39.54
N LYS A 11 5.75 3.56 -40.09
CA LYS A 11 4.52 3.13 -39.40
C LYS A 11 4.83 2.36 -38.11
N LEU A 12 5.90 1.56 -38.11
CA LEU A 12 6.33 0.83 -36.93
C LEU A 12 6.90 1.76 -35.86
N GLU A 13 7.71 2.76 -36.24
CA GLU A 13 8.25 3.79 -35.35
C GLU A 13 7.12 4.61 -34.68
N ASP A 14 6.14 5.04 -35.46
CA ASP A 14 4.96 5.74 -34.95
C ASP A 14 4.19 4.88 -33.94
N LYS A 15 4.04 3.59 -34.23
CA LYS A 15 3.37 2.64 -33.34
C LYS A 15 4.13 2.44 -32.03
N ILE A 16 5.47 2.34 -32.09
CA ILE A 16 6.33 2.26 -30.91
C ILE A 16 6.13 3.52 -30.05
N LYS A 17 6.18 4.70 -30.65
CA LYS A 17 6.01 5.98 -29.94
C LYS A 17 4.65 6.08 -29.24
N VAL A 18 3.57 5.67 -29.90
CA VAL A 18 2.23 5.63 -29.30
C VAL A 18 2.18 4.65 -28.12
N LEU A 19 2.78 3.47 -28.26
CA LEU A 19 2.82 2.46 -27.19
C LEU A 19 3.63 2.94 -25.98
N GLU A 20 4.76 3.61 -26.20
CA GLU A 20 5.56 4.21 -25.13
C GLU A 20 4.79 5.29 -24.36
N GLN A 21 4.06 6.15 -25.06
CA GLN A 21 3.21 7.17 -24.43
C GLN A 21 2.10 6.52 -23.60
N LYS A 22 1.43 5.49 -24.12
CA LYS A 22 0.41 4.73 -23.38
C LYS A 22 1.00 4.05 -22.14
N LYS A 23 2.19 3.44 -22.26
CA LYS A 23 2.90 2.83 -21.14
C LYS A 23 3.15 3.85 -20.03
N LYS A 24 3.73 5.01 -20.36
CA LYS A 24 4.00 6.09 -19.39
C LYS A 24 2.71 6.57 -18.70
N ALA A 25 1.62 6.73 -19.45
CA ALA A 25 0.34 7.14 -18.89
C ALA A 25 -0.22 6.09 -17.91
N LEU A 26 -0.09 4.80 -18.23
CA LEU A 26 -0.51 3.71 -17.35
C LEU A 26 0.36 3.62 -16.09
N GLU A 27 1.69 3.74 -16.22
CA GLU A 27 2.61 3.77 -15.07
C GLU A 27 2.30 4.92 -14.12
N TYR A 28 2.02 6.12 -14.67
CA TYR A 28 1.59 7.26 -13.86
C TYR A 28 0.27 6.99 -13.13
N LYS A 29 -0.71 6.38 -13.81
CA LYS A 29 -2.00 6.04 -13.21
C LYS A 29 -1.84 5.05 -12.06
N ILE A 30 -1.08 3.98 -12.26
CA ILE A 30 -0.78 2.97 -11.24
C ILE A 30 -0.09 3.63 -10.04
N SER A 31 0.96 4.41 -10.27
CA SER A 31 1.68 5.11 -9.21
C SER A 31 0.76 6.04 -8.40
N ASN A 32 -0.14 6.75 -9.06
CA ASN A 32 -1.11 7.62 -8.41
C ASN A 32 -2.14 6.82 -7.58
N GLU A 33 -2.62 5.70 -8.10
CA GLU A 33 -3.51 4.79 -7.38
C GLU A 33 -2.84 4.20 -6.14
N ASP A 34 -1.58 3.76 -6.25
CA ASP A 34 -0.78 3.25 -5.13
C ASP A 34 -0.58 4.30 -4.05
N ARG A 35 -0.27 5.54 -4.44
CA ARG A 35 -0.15 6.67 -3.51
C ARG A 35 -1.48 6.92 -2.78
N ARG A 36 -2.60 6.96 -3.51
CA ARG A 36 -3.94 7.17 -2.93
C ARG A 36 -4.32 6.05 -1.98
N ALA A 37 -4.03 4.80 -2.34
CA ALA A 37 -4.27 3.64 -1.49
C ALA A 37 -3.42 3.70 -0.22
N ARG A 38 -2.13 4.04 -0.34
CA ARG A 38 -1.23 4.24 0.81
C ARG A 38 -1.72 5.34 1.72
N THR A 39 -2.09 6.51 1.20
CA THR A 39 -2.60 7.64 2.00
C THR A 39 -3.86 7.25 2.75
N ARG A 40 -4.85 6.63 2.09
CA ARG A 40 -6.07 6.14 2.76
C ARG A 40 -5.75 5.16 3.88
N ARG A 41 -4.88 4.18 3.62
CA ARG A 41 -4.46 3.19 4.62
C ARG A 41 -3.78 3.84 5.83
N LEU A 42 -2.92 4.83 5.60
CA LEU A 42 -2.23 5.54 6.68
C LEU A 42 -3.21 6.36 7.54
N ILE A 43 -4.16 7.05 6.91
CA ILE A 43 -5.22 7.79 7.63
C ILE A 43 -6.07 6.84 8.46
N GLN A 44 -6.53 5.73 7.87
CA GLN A 44 -7.33 4.74 8.58
C GLN A 44 -6.56 4.14 9.77
N LYS A 45 -5.30 3.75 9.57
CA LYS A 45 -4.46 3.23 10.66
C LYS A 45 -4.20 4.27 11.75
N GLY A 46 -3.99 5.54 11.38
CA GLY A 46 -3.82 6.65 12.32
C GLY A 46 -5.08 6.87 13.17
N ALA A 47 -6.25 6.93 12.54
CA ALA A 47 -7.52 7.08 13.26
C ALA A 47 -7.79 5.92 14.24
N LEU A 48 -7.40 4.69 13.89
CA LEU A 48 -7.50 3.54 14.81
C LEU A 48 -6.52 3.66 15.99
N LEU A 49 -5.31 4.17 15.75
CA LEU A 49 -4.32 4.41 16.80
C LEU A 49 -4.86 5.44 17.81
N GLU A 50 -5.39 6.55 17.31
CA GLU A 50 -6.02 7.60 18.13
C GLU A 50 -7.21 7.06 18.93
N LYS A 51 -8.12 6.33 18.27
CA LYS A 51 -9.32 5.77 18.90
C LYS A 51 -9.03 4.80 20.04
N TYR A 52 -8.08 3.89 19.85
CA TYR A 52 -7.85 2.79 20.80
C TYR A 52 -6.76 3.08 21.82
N LEU A 53 -5.81 3.98 21.51
CA LEU A 53 -4.70 4.32 22.41
C LEU A 53 -4.72 5.78 22.89
N GLU A 54 -5.79 6.55 22.58
CA GLU A 54 -5.98 7.94 23.01
C GLU A 54 -4.79 8.85 22.63
N ASN A 55 -4.19 8.60 21.46
CA ASN A 55 -2.89 9.15 21.07
C ASN A 55 -2.98 10.43 20.21
N GLU A 56 -4.05 11.22 20.33
CA GLU A 56 -4.33 12.38 19.45
C GLU A 56 -3.37 13.56 19.67
N ASN A 57 -3.00 13.81 20.93
CA ASN A 57 -2.18 14.96 21.33
C ASN A 57 -0.76 14.57 21.73
N VAL A 58 -0.32 13.38 21.33
CA VAL A 58 0.99 12.81 21.70
C VAL A 58 2.02 13.16 20.62
N SER A 59 3.25 13.46 21.04
CA SER A 59 4.31 13.80 20.08
C SER A 59 4.65 12.60 19.18
N LEU A 60 5.21 12.88 18.00
CA LEU A 60 5.65 11.80 17.09
C LEU A 60 6.69 10.88 17.75
N LYS A 61 7.56 11.45 18.59
CA LYS A 61 8.60 10.70 19.29
C LYS A 61 8.01 9.78 20.36
N ASP A 62 7.08 10.30 21.17
CA ASP A 62 6.42 9.51 22.20
C ASP A 62 5.53 8.42 21.58
N THR A 63 4.91 8.72 20.44
CA THR A 63 4.17 7.73 19.65
C THR A 63 5.09 6.62 19.14
N GLU A 64 6.29 6.97 18.66
CA GLU A 64 7.28 5.99 18.23
C GLU A 64 7.73 5.09 19.39
N ASP A 65 7.99 5.67 20.56
CA ASP A 65 8.41 4.93 21.75
C ASP A 65 7.29 4.02 22.28
N LEU A 66 6.03 4.46 22.25
CA LEU A 66 4.86 3.62 22.51
C LEU A 66 4.81 2.43 21.54
N LEU A 67 4.97 2.66 20.24
CA LEU A 67 4.94 1.60 19.24
C LEU A 67 6.09 0.59 19.42
N LYS A 68 7.27 1.03 19.87
CA LYS A 68 8.38 0.12 20.22
C LYS A 68 8.00 -0.79 21.38
N ILE A 69 7.45 -0.24 22.46
CA ILE A 69 7.00 -1.02 23.62
C ILE A 69 5.93 -2.03 23.21
N LEU A 70 4.95 -1.60 22.42
CA LEU A 70 3.89 -2.49 21.92
C LEU A 70 4.44 -3.58 21.00
N ALA A 71 5.43 -3.26 20.15
CA ALA A 71 6.09 -4.25 19.30
C ALA A 71 6.85 -5.30 20.12
N GLU A 72 7.59 -4.88 21.15
CA GLU A 72 8.26 -5.79 22.07
C GLU A 72 7.27 -6.70 22.81
N PHE A 73 6.21 -6.12 23.37
CA PHE A 73 5.15 -6.87 24.01
C PHE A 73 4.53 -7.89 23.04
N LYS A 74 4.25 -7.46 21.81
CA LYS A 74 3.68 -8.32 20.79
C LYS A 74 4.59 -9.49 20.46
N ASN A 75 5.88 -9.24 20.31
CA ASN A 75 6.85 -10.27 19.93
C ASN A 75 7.08 -11.27 21.08
N LYS A 76 7.11 -10.81 22.33
CA LYS A 76 7.22 -11.67 23.51
C LYS A 76 5.98 -12.56 23.72
N ASN A 77 4.79 -12.07 23.35
CA ASN A 77 3.51 -12.73 23.55
C ASN A 77 2.84 -13.19 22.24
N LYS A 78 3.65 -13.46 21.20
CA LYS A 78 3.17 -13.65 19.83
C LYS A 78 2.04 -14.69 19.73
N GLU A 79 2.22 -15.86 20.32
CA GLU A 79 1.22 -16.95 20.25
C GLU A 79 -0.11 -16.58 20.91
N TYR A 80 -0.06 -15.91 22.06
CA TYR A 80 -1.26 -15.43 22.73
C TYR A 80 -2.01 -14.44 21.85
N ILE A 81 -1.32 -13.45 21.31
CA ILE A 81 -1.92 -12.40 20.49
C ILE A 81 -2.48 -12.96 19.19
N ASP A 82 -1.74 -13.84 18.50
CA ASP A 82 -2.19 -14.44 17.25
C ASP A 82 -3.50 -15.22 17.47
N ARG A 83 -3.61 -15.97 18.58
CA ARG A 83 -4.84 -16.66 18.98
C ARG A 83 -5.99 -15.70 19.30
N GLN A 84 -5.72 -14.62 20.04
CA GLN A 84 -6.77 -13.61 20.32
C GLN A 84 -7.30 -12.99 19.02
N ILE A 85 -6.42 -12.71 18.06
CA ILE A 85 -6.79 -12.17 16.76
C ILE A 85 -7.65 -13.18 15.98
N GLN A 86 -7.27 -14.46 15.99
CA GLN A 86 -8.05 -15.52 15.33
C GLN A 86 -9.47 -15.62 15.89
N ASN A 87 -9.61 -15.67 17.22
CA ASN A 87 -10.93 -15.70 17.86
C ASN A 87 -11.78 -14.48 17.43
N MET A 88 -11.19 -13.28 17.40
CA MET A 88 -11.88 -12.08 16.95
C MET A 88 -12.24 -12.07 15.45
N GLN A 89 -11.57 -12.88 14.62
CA GLN A 89 -11.90 -13.04 13.20
C GLN A 89 -13.09 -14.00 13.05
N GLU A 90 -13.06 -15.11 13.77
CA GLU A 90 -14.16 -16.08 13.81
C GLU A 90 -15.48 -15.44 14.27
N ASP A 91 -15.44 -14.62 15.32
CA ASP A 91 -16.61 -13.87 15.80
C ASP A 91 -17.18 -12.87 14.77
N ARG A 92 -16.32 -12.35 13.89
CA ARG A 92 -16.73 -11.41 12.83
C ARG A 92 -17.30 -12.11 11.61
N GLU A 93 -16.91 -13.36 11.35
CA GLU A 93 -17.41 -14.16 10.23
C GLU A 93 -18.70 -14.91 10.58
N ALA A 94 -18.99 -15.08 11.87
CA ALA A 94 -20.22 -15.68 12.39
C ALA A 94 -21.46 -14.74 12.36
N HIS A 95 -21.29 -13.48 11.99
CA HIS A 95 -22.31 -12.43 11.97
C HIS A 95 -22.36 -11.71 10.62
#